data_AF-A0AA35M6N1-F1
#
_entry.id   AF-A0AA35M6N1-F1
#
_cell.length_a   1.000
_cell.length_b   1.000
_cell.length_c   1.000
_cell.angle_alpha   90.00
_cell.angle_beta   90.00
_cell.angle_gamma   90.00
#
_symmetry.space_group_name_H-M   'P 1'
#
loop_
_entity.id
_entity.type
_entity.pdbx_description
1 polymer ?
#
loop_
_entity_poly.entity_id
_entity_poly.type
_entity_poly.pdbx_seq_one_letter_code
_entity_poly.pdbx_strand_id
1 'polypeptide(L)'
;MSSTVDLSNAIEPFIDVQFNSWLTLILAFAYVCAIQGPRLLLLAVLGASATIALFDKSSSAVQMIKVVALLPLGLGSVLAYQTMSRSFKIRHLSAFTAYINFAVYGNIVMMLGTPPGGTLRGLCSKVACLALFIWVVQQGYRVGFKTVRLHNNLFVFTAVSKSWIFAHAIYRFILLTLPCFGSGRRHRLMEFYSLGLTFALSLATGLPFEHCFGMADTLTAPAAAGWSAIATTFDLIPRDTRKNEDLVAKTLGADGDLYLSGVLLAVAAFACYKIGTGRK
;
A
#
# COMPACT_ATOMS: atom_id res chain seq x y z
N MET A 1 21.44 -27.71 -6.25
CA MET A 1 20.81 -27.50 -4.92
C MET A 1 21.59 -26.56 -4.00
N SER A 2 22.85 -26.17 -4.31
CA SER A 2 23.59 -25.19 -3.47
C SER A 2 23.40 -23.71 -3.88
N SER A 3 23.11 -23.42 -5.16
CA SER A 3 22.93 -22.03 -5.65
C SER A 3 21.71 -21.29 -5.10
N THR A 4 20.64 -22.00 -4.73
CA THR A 4 19.42 -21.42 -4.16
C THR A 4 19.59 -21.00 -2.70
N VAL A 5 20.47 -21.69 -1.95
CA VAL A 5 20.78 -21.36 -0.55
C VAL A 5 21.65 -20.10 -0.48
N ASP A 6 22.59 -19.94 -1.41
CA ASP A 6 23.46 -18.75 -1.49
C ASP A 6 22.67 -17.47 -1.85
N LEU A 7 21.72 -17.56 -2.78
CA LEU A 7 20.91 -16.41 -3.16
C LEU A 7 19.93 -15.99 -2.05
N SER A 8 19.29 -16.96 -1.38
CA SER A 8 18.40 -16.66 -0.24
C SER A 8 19.17 -15.94 0.86
N ASN A 9 20.37 -16.40 1.21
CA ASN A 9 21.20 -15.79 2.24
C ASN A 9 21.72 -14.40 1.84
N ALA A 10 21.91 -14.13 0.55
CA ALA A 10 22.32 -12.82 0.04
C ALA A 10 21.18 -11.79 0.01
N ILE A 11 19.93 -12.24 -0.22
CA ILE A 11 18.74 -11.38 -0.32
C ILE A 11 18.10 -11.14 1.05
N GLU A 12 18.19 -12.10 1.96
CA GLU A 12 17.59 -12.05 3.30
C GLU A 12 17.87 -10.72 4.03
N PRO A 13 19.09 -10.16 4.06
CA PRO A 13 19.34 -8.87 4.71
C PRO A 13 18.52 -7.69 4.16
N PHE A 14 18.03 -7.82 2.92
CA PHE A 14 17.25 -6.78 2.23
C PHE A 14 15.75 -7.06 2.21
N ILE A 15 15.34 -8.33 2.13
CA ILE A 15 13.94 -8.74 2.02
C ILE A 15 13.72 -9.90 2.99
N ASP A 16 12.64 -9.85 3.78
CA ASP A 16 12.25 -10.97 4.62
C ASP A 16 11.60 -12.04 3.74
N VAL A 17 12.39 -13.04 3.32
CA VAL A 17 11.96 -14.02 2.30
C VAL A 17 10.79 -14.86 2.82
N GLN A 18 10.82 -15.25 4.10
CA GLN A 18 9.74 -16.03 4.71
C GLN A 18 8.43 -15.23 4.77
N PHE A 19 8.48 -13.97 5.22
CA PHE A 19 7.31 -13.09 5.24
C PHE A 19 6.71 -12.90 3.85
N ASN A 20 7.56 -12.63 2.86
CA ASN A 20 7.14 -12.34 1.49
C ASN A 20 6.61 -13.58 0.76
N SER A 21 7.12 -14.77 1.09
CA SER A 21 6.59 -16.04 0.56
C SER A 21 5.14 -16.26 1.01
N TRP A 22 4.86 -16.09 2.30
CA TRP A 22 3.50 -16.15 2.83
C TRP A 22 2.60 -15.04 2.29
N LEU A 23 3.11 -13.80 2.22
CA LEU A 23 2.37 -12.68 1.66
C LEU A 23 1.97 -12.96 0.20
N THR A 24 2.85 -13.56 -0.60
CA THR A 24 2.53 -13.94 -1.99
C THR A 24 1.35 -14.92 -2.05
N LEU A 25 1.32 -15.93 -1.18
CA LEU A 25 0.20 -16.88 -1.10
C LEU A 25 -1.09 -16.19 -0.65
N ILE A 26 -1.02 -15.32 0.35
CA ILE A 26 -2.16 -14.53 0.84
C ILE A 26 -2.71 -13.64 -0.28
N LEU A 27 -1.83 -12.99 -1.04
CA LEU A 27 -2.23 -12.13 -2.15
C LEU A 27 -2.79 -12.91 -3.34
N ALA A 28 -2.26 -14.10 -3.64
CA ALA A 28 -2.83 -14.99 -4.64
C ALA A 28 -4.26 -15.42 -4.25
N PHE A 29 -4.45 -15.82 -3.00
CA PHE A 29 -5.78 -16.12 -2.46
C PHE A 29 -6.71 -14.90 -2.52
N ALA A 30 -6.23 -13.73 -2.09
CA ALA A 30 -6.99 -12.49 -2.09
C ALA A 30 -7.39 -12.07 -3.52
N TYR A 31 -6.49 -12.23 -4.49
CA TYR A 31 -6.77 -11.98 -5.91
C TYR A 31 -7.90 -12.88 -6.45
N VAL A 32 -7.79 -14.19 -6.24
CA VAL A 32 -8.82 -15.15 -6.68
C VAL A 32 -10.17 -14.81 -6.04
N CYS A 33 -10.19 -14.55 -4.73
CA CYS A 33 -11.42 -14.21 -4.03
C CYS A 33 -11.97 -12.85 -4.45
N ALA A 34 -11.13 -11.85 -4.72
CA ALA A 34 -11.59 -10.55 -5.21
C ALA A 34 -12.34 -10.64 -6.54
N ILE A 35 -11.95 -11.58 -7.41
CA ILE A 35 -12.60 -11.80 -8.71
C ILE A 35 -13.82 -12.71 -8.57
N GLN A 36 -13.68 -13.84 -7.88
CA GLN A 36 -14.66 -14.94 -7.94
C GLN A 36 -15.59 -15.00 -6.72
N GLY A 37 -15.17 -14.48 -5.56
CA GLY A 37 -15.85 -14.69 -4.29
C GLY A 37 -15.55 -13.61 -3.25
N PRO A 38 -15.95 -12.34 -3.46
CA PRO A 38 -15.61 -11.23 -2.55
C PRO A 38 -16.19 -11.42 -1.14
N ARG A 39 -17.24 -12.24 -1.00
CA ARG A 39 -17.79 -12.64 0.31
C ARG A 39 -16.81 -13.49 1.12
N LEU A 40 -16.10 -14.42 0.48
CA LEU A 40 -15.10 -15.24 1.15
C LEU A 40 -13.93 -14.37 1.61
N LEU A 41 -13.49 -13.44 0.76
CA LEU A 41 -12.46 -12.48 1.14
C LEU A 41 -12.90 -11.58 2.30
N LEU A 42 -14.15 -11.13 2.29
CA LEU A 42 -14.70 -10.34 3.39
C LEU A 42 -14.67 -11.12 4.71
N LEU A 43 -15.09 -12.39 4.71
CA LEU A 43 -15.00 -13.25 5.90
C LEU A 43 -13.57 -13.42 6.38
N ALA A 44 -12.61 -13.62 5.46
CA ALA A 44 -11.19 -13.71 5.82
C ALA A 44 -10.68 -12.40 6.45
N VAL A 45 -11.06 -11.24 5.89
CA VAL A 45 -10.68 -9.92 6.43
C VAL A 45 -11.28 -9.68 7.82
N LEU A 46 -12.56 -10.02 8.02
CA LEU A 46 -13.21 -9.90 9.32
C LEU A 46 -12.61 -10.86 10.35
N GLY A 47 -12.33 -12.10 9.95
CA GLY A 47 -11.64 -13.10 10.78
C GLY A 47 -10.26 -12.62 11.20
N ALA A 48 -9.43 -12.17 10.26
CA ALA A 48 -8.10 -11.62 10.55
C ALA A 48 -8.20 -10.38 11.47
N SER A 49 -9.18 -9.50 11.24
CA SER A 49 -9.40 -8.33 12.09
C SER A 49 -9.77 -8.72 13.52
N ALA A 50 -10.67 -9.71 13.69
CA ALA A 50 -11.07 -10.22 14.99
C ALA A 50 -9.89 -10.92 15.70
N THR A 51 -9.12 -11.72 14.98
CA THR A 51 -7.89 -12.34 15.53
C THR A 51 -6.92 -11.29 16.04
N ILE A 52 -6.64 -10.25 15.26
CA ILE A 52 -5.73 -9.17 15.70
C ILE A 52 -6.32 -8.46 16.92
N ALA A 53 -7.60 -8.09 16.90
CA ALA A 53 -8.24 -7.38 18.02
C ALA A 53 -8.25 -8.18 19.33
N LEU A 54 -8.39 -9.51 19.25
CA LEU A 54 -8.46 -10.38 20.43
C LEU A 54 -7.09 -10.79 20.97
N PHE A 55 -6.10 -10.99 20.09
CA PHE A 55 -4.84 -11.62 20.45
C PHE A 55 -3.63 -10.67 20.42
N ASP A 56 -3.67 -9.58 19.65
CA ASP A 56 -2.54 -8.63 19.61
C ASP A 56 -2.52 -7.72 20.85
N LYS A 57 -1.58 -8.01 21.75
CA LYS A 57 -1.32 -7.22 22.96
C LYS A 57 -0.06 -6.38 22.86
N SER A 58 0.63 -6.43 21.71
CA SER A 58 1.98 -5.89 21.55
C SER A 58 2.04 -4.63 20.69
N SER A 59 1.07 -4.45 19.80
CA SER A 59 0.99 -3.26 18.95
C SER A 59 0.74 -1.99 19.75
N SER A 60 1.46 -0.94 19.39
CA SER A 60 1.16 0.43 19.84
C SER A 60 -0.21 0.89 19.32
N ALA A 61 -0.79 1.92 19.97
CA ALA A 61 -2.06 2.52 19.52
C ALA A 61 -2.01 2.96 18.04
N VAL A 62 -0.88 3.53 17.60
CA VAL A 62 -0.70 3.97 16.20
C VAL A 62 -0.68 2.79 15.22
N GLN A 63 -0.04 1.68 15.59
CA GLN A 63 -0.04 0.46 14.77
C GLN A 63 -1.44 -0.15 14.69
N MET A 64 -2.17 -0.19 15.81
CA MET A 64 -3.53 -0.69 15.84
C MET A 64 -4.48 0.17 15.00
N ILE A 65 -4.38 1.51 15.09
CA ILE A 65 -5.13 2.44 14.25
C ILE A 65 -4.87 2.17 12.77
N LYS A 66 -3.61 1.96 12.36
CA LYS A 66 -3.27 1.61 10.97
C LYS A 66 -3.91 0.29 10.54
N VAL A 67 -3.84 -0.76 11.36
CA VAL A 67 -4.45 -2.05 11.05
C VAL A 67 -5.97 -1.93 10.91
N VAL A 68 -6.64 -1.23 11.83
CA VAL A 68 -8.10 -1.00 11.77
C VAL A 68 -8.48 -0.16 10.55
N ALA A 69 -7.70 0.88 10.24
CA ALA A 69 -7.93 1.72 9.06
C ALA A 69 -7.77 0.94 7.74
N LEU A 70 -6.82 0.01 7.68
CA LEU A 70 -6.50 -0.74 6.45
C LEU A 70 -7.36 -2.00 6.27
N LEU A 71 -7.54 -2.83 7.29
CA LEU A 71 -8.28 -4.10 7.19
C LEU A 71 -9.80 -3.87 7.24
N PRO A 72 -10.45 -3.69 8.42
CA PRO A 72 -11.90 -3.68 8.48
C PRO A 72 -12.50 -2.42 7.84
N LEU A 73 -11.88 -1.25 8.06
CA LEU A 73 -12.38 0.00 7.48
C LEU A 73 -11.97 0.12 6.01
N GLY A 74 -10.73 -0.16 5.64
CA GLY A 74 -10.29 -0.10 4.24
C GLY A 74 -10.89 -1.23 3.39
N LEU A 75 -10.19 -2.37 3.33
CA LEU A 75 -10.57 -3.49 2.48
C LEU A 75 -11.94 -4.08 2.83
N GLY A 76 -12.26 -4.18 4.12
CA GLY A 76 -13.51 -4.73 4.62
C GLY A 76 -14.73 -3.93 4.15
N SER A 77 -14.68 -2.59 4.22
CA SER A 77 -15.79 -1.76 3.72
C SER A 77 -15.95 -1.84 2.21
N VAL A 78 -14.84 -1.89 1.46
CA VAL A 78 -14.85 -2.05 0.00
C VAL A 78 -15.53 -3.36 -0.38
N LEU A 79 -15.11 -4.46 0.24
CA LEU A 79 -15.70 -5.77 -0.01
C LEU A 79 -17.16 -5.82 0.43
N ALA A 80 -17.48 -5.34 1.64
CA ALA A 80 -18.86 -5.29 2.13
C ALA A 80 -19.76 -4.56 1.13
N TYR A 81 -19.36 -3.38 0.67
CA TYR A 81 -20.10 -2.62 -0.33
C TYR A 81 -20.23 -3.38 -1.67
N GLN A 82 -19.18 -4.06 -2.15
CA GLN A 82 -19.24 -4.89 -3.36
C GLN A 82 -20.28 -6.02 -3.24
N THR A 83 -20.38 -6.65 -2.06
CA THR A 83 -21.32 -7.76 -1.81
C THR A 83 -22.79 -7.35 -1.67
N MET A 84 -23.07 -6.04 -1.54
CA MET A 84 -24.43 -5.52 -1.43
C MET A 84 -25.20 -5.61 -2.75
N SER A 85 -26.53 -5.53 -2.66
CA SER A 85 -27.41 -5.51 -3.83
C SER A 85 -27.13 -4.31 -4.74
N ARG A 86 -27.42 -4.44 -6.04
CA ARG A 86 -27.20 -3.37 -7.02
C ARG A 86 -27.96 -2.09 -6.64
N SER A 87 -29.19 -2.23 -6.15
CA SER A 87 -30.03 -1.11 -5.72
C SER A 87 -29.41 -0.34 -4.55
N PHE A 88 -28.84 -1.05 -3.57
CA PHE A 88 -28.12 -0.42 -2.45
C PHE A 88 -26.88 0.32 -2.94
N LYS A 89 -26.08 -0.32 -3.80
CA LYS A 89 -24.88 0.29 -4.38
C LYS A 89 -25.22 1.60 -5.10
N ILE A 90 -26.19 1.60 -6.01
CA ILE A 90 -26.58 2.80 -6.76
C ILE A 90 -27.03 3.92 -5.81
N ARG A 91 -27.88 3.60 -4.82
CA ARG A 91 -28.40 4.58 -3.86
C ARG A 91 -27.30 5.23 -3.02
N HIS A 92 -26.29 4.46 -2.59
CA HIS A 92 -25.25 4.93 -1.69
C HIS A 92 -23.90 5.21 -2.38
N LEU A 93 -23.83 5.20 -3.71
CA LEU A 93 -22.59 5.41 -4.46
C LEU A 93 -21.91 6.73 -4.13
N SER A 94 -22.67 7.81 -3.97
CA SER A 94 -22.11 9.12 -3.63
C SER A 94 -21.44 9.11 -2.25
N ALA A 95 -22.13 8.58 -1.24
CA ALA A 95 -21.60 8.47 0.13
C ALA A 95 -20.37 7.56 0.18
N PHE A 96 -20.43 6.42 -0.51
CA PHE A 96 -19.29 5.50 -0.61
C PHE A 96 -18.10 6.15 -1.34
N THR A 97 -18.34 6.91 -2.40
CA THR A 97 -17.27 7.65 -3.09
C THR A 97 -16.61 8.69 -2.19
N ALA A 98 -17.40 9.44 -1.40
CA ALA A 98 -16.87 10.39 -0.43
C ALA A 98 -16.02 9.69 0.65
N TYR A 99 -16.52 8.56 1.18
CA TYR A 99 -15.79 7.73 2.12
C TYR A 99 -14.44 7.25 1.56
N ILE A 100 -14.43 6.72 0.34
CA ILE A 100 -13.21 6.26 -0.33
C ILE A 100 -12.22 7.39 -0.56
N ASN A 101 -12.68 8.55 -1.03
CA ASN A 101 -11.81 9.72 -1.18
C ASN A 101 -11.18 10.12 0.15
N PHE A 102 -11.98 10.16 1.22
CA PHE A 102 -11.47 10.47 2.55
C PHE A 102 -10.43 9.43 3.02
N ALA A 103 -10.68 8.15 2.79
CA ALA A 103 -9.74 7.08 3.15
C ALA A 103 -8.42 7.18 2.37
N VAL A 104 -8.48 7.40 1.04
CA VAL A 104 -7.29 7.53 0.18
C VAL A 104 -6.48 8.76 0.57
N TYR A 105 -7.12 9.92 0.71
CA TYR A 105 -6.43 11.17 1.08
C TYR A 105 -5.90 11.11 2.51
N GLY A 106 -6.67 10.55 3.44
CA GLY A 106 -6.25 10.33 4.82
C GLY A 106 -5.02 9.43 4.90
N ASN A 107 -4.96 8.35 4.10
CA ASN A 107 -3.79 7.48 4.05
C ASN A 107 -2.53 8.22 3.58
N ILE A 108 -2.64 9.04 2.53
CA ILE A 108 -1.50 9.85 2.05
C ILE A 108 -1.09 10.90 3.09
N VAL A 109 -2.04 11.53 3.79
CA VAL A 109 -1.75 12.48 4.87
C VAL A 109 -1.03 11.78 6.04
N MET A 110 -1.41 10.55 6.38
CA MET A 110 -0.66 9.76 7.38
C MET A 110 0.78 9.49 6.91
N MET A 111 1.01 9.30 5.61
CA MET A 111 2.37 9.13 5.07
C MET A 111 3.22 10.42 5.21
N LEU A 112 2.63 11.61 5.06
CA LEU A 112 3.32 12.89 5.37
C LEU A 112 3.77 12.99 6.83
N GLY A 113 3.00 12.39 7.74
CA GLY A 113 3.31 12.31 9.17
C GLY A 113 4.44 11.35 9.52
N THR A 114 4.98 10.60 8.55
CA THR A 114 6.08 9.67 8.78
C THR A 114 7.32 10.41 9.30
N PRO A 115 7.91 9.98 10.43
CA PRO A 115 9.11 10.62 10.97
C PRO A 115 10.28 10.55 9.98
N PRO A 116 11.03 11.65 9.77
CA PRO A 116 12.13 11.67 8.80
C PRO A 116 13.36 10.87 9.25
N GLY A 117 13.39 10.41 10.50
CA GLY A 117 14.48 9.57 11.04
C GLY A 117 15.86 10.24 11.04
N GLY A 118 15.91 11.58 10.98
CA GLY A 118 17.17 12.34 10.91
C GLY A 118 17.90 12.25 9.56
N THR A 119 17.22 11.77 8.51
CA THR A 119 17.82 11.57 7.18
C THR A 119 17.39 12.66 6.19
N LEU A 120 18.23 12.97 5.20
CA LEU A 120 17.88 13.88 4.11
C LEU A 120 16.73 13.28 3.30
N ARG A 121 16.75 11.96 3.05
CA ARG A 121 15.69 11.30 2.28
C ARG A 121 14.35 11.34 3.00
N GLY A 122 14.35 11.37 4.33
CA GLY A 122 13.14 11.56 5.14
C GLY A 122 12.50 12.93 4.91
N LEU A 123 13.30 14.00 4.80
CA LEU A 123 12.81 15.34 4.47
C LEU A 123 12.31 15.40 3.01
N CYS A 124 13.11 14.90 2.06
CA CYS A 124 12.72 14.85 0.65
C CYS A 124 11.46 14.00 0.43
N SER A 125 11.24 12.95 1.23
CA SER A 125 10.03 12.12 1.18
C SER A 125 8.78 12.94 1.51
N LYS A 126 8.84 13.85 2.47
CA LYS A 126 7.71 14.74 2.78
C LYS A 126 7.39 15.68 1.62
N VAL A 127 8.41 16.24 0.99
CA VAL A 127 8.25 17.11 -0.20
C VAL A 127 7.62 16.34 -1.35
N ALA A 128 8.15 15.15 -1.67
CA ALA A 128 7.62 14.29 -2.72
C ALA A 128 6.17 13.86 -2.41
N CYS A 129 5.88 13.46 -1.17
CA CYS A 129 4.55 13.07 -0.74
C CYS A 129 3.55 14.22 -0.89
N LEU A 130 3.93 15.44 -0.49
CA LEU A 130 3.07 16.61 -0.61
C LEU A 130 2.77 16.94 -2.08
N ALA A 131 3.77 16.88 -2.95
CA ALA A 131 3.59 17.09 -4.39
C ALA A 131 2.67 16.03 -5.00
N LEU A 132 2.86 14.75 -4.67
CA LEU A 132 1.99 13.65 -5.11
C LEU A 132 0.56 13.78 -4.57
N PHE A 133 0.41 14.24 -3.33
CA PHE A 133 -0.88 14.49 -2.71
C PHE A 133 -1.65 15.60 -3.44
N ILE A 134 -1.01 16.74 -3.68
CA ILE A 134 -1.61 17.84 -4.45
C ILE A 134 -2.02 17.35 -5.84
N TRP A 135 -1.18 16.54 -6.49
CA TRP A 135 -1.47 15.99 -7.81
C TRP A 135 -2.72 15.10 -7.80
N VAL A 136 -2.83 14.14 -6.88
CA VAL A 136 -4.02 13.26 -6.84
C VAL A 136 -5.29 14.01 -6.44
N VAL A 137 -5.20 14.99 -5.52
CA VAL A 137 -6.35 15.84 -5.16
C VAL A 137 -6.82 16.64 -6.37
N GLN A 138 -5.88 17.18 -7.16
CA GLN A 138 -6.21 17.88 -8.40
C GLN A 138 -6.88 16.94 -9.43
N GLN A 139 -6.42 15.69 -9.55
CA GLN A 139 -7.06 14.70 -10.42
C GLN A 139 -8.48 14.36 -9.94
N GLY A 140 -8.68 14.20 -8.63
CA GLY A 140 -10.00 14.02 -8.02
C GLY A 140 -10.93 15.22 -8.29
N TYR A 141 -10.43 16.44 -8.12
CA TYR A 141 -11.18 17.67 -8.38
C TYR A 141 -11.67 17.77 -9.83
N ARG A 142 -10.82 17.43 -10.81
CA ARG A 142 -11.19 17.47 -12.25
C ARG A 142 -12.35 16.56 -12.62
N VAL A 143 -12.59 15.49 -11.86
CA VAL A 143 -13.73 14.59 -12.05
C VAL A 143 -14.86 14.86 -11.05
N GLY A 144 -14.87 16.03 -10.41
CA GLY A 144 -15.87 16.42 -9.41
C GLY A 144 -15.91 15.48 -8.21
N PHE A 145 -14.77 14.90 -7.84
CA PHE A 145 -14.62 13.87 -6.82
C PHE A 145 -15.45 12.59 -7.06
N LYS A 146 -15.97 12.36 -8.27
CA LYS A 146 -16.63 11.11 -8.69
C LYS A 146 -15.58 10.08 -9.11
N THR A 147 -14.79 9.65 -8.13
CA THR A 147 -13.58 8.85 -8.31
C THR A 147 -13.82 7.34 -8.28
N VAL A 148 -15.01 6.89 -7.88
CA VAL A 148 -15.36 5.46 -7.82
C VAL A 148 -16.33 5.12 -8.93
N ARG A 149 -16.04 4.02 -9.65
CA ARG A 149 -16.95 3.43 -10.62
C ARG A 149 -17.31 2.01 -10.21
N LEU A 150 -18.57 1.64 -10.46
CA LEU A 150 -19.04 0.27 -10.32
C LEU A 150 -18.78 -0.47 -11.64
N HIS A 151 -17.92 -1.50 -11.63
CA HIS A 151 -17.72 -2.34 -12.80
C HIS A 151 -17.71 -3.82 -12.38
N ASN A 152 -18.74 -4.59 -12.75
CA ASN A 152 -18.82 -6.03 -12.50
C ASN A 152 -18.45 -6.45 -11.06
N ASN A 153 -18.93 -5.71 -10.06
CA ASN A 153 -18.61 -5.89 -8.64
C ASN A 153 -17.14 -5.70 -8.24
N LEU A 154 -16.28 -5.21 -9.15
CA LEU A 154 -14.94 -4.75 -8.83
C LEU A 154 -14.96 -3.28 -8.39
N PHE A 155 -14.15 -2.96 -7.39
CA PHE A 155 -13.87 -1.59 -7.00
C PHE A 155 -12.91 -0.94 -8.01
N VAL A 156 -13.37 0.14 -8.64
CA VAL A 156 -12.58 0.89 -9.62
C VAL A 156 -12.38 2.31 -9.12
N PHE A 157 -11.12 2.72 -8.99
CA PHE A 157 -10.74 4.08 -8.60
C PHE A 157 -10.12 4.82 -9.78
N THR A 158 -10.76 5.90 -10.23
CA THR A 158 -10.43 6.61 -11.47
C THR A 158 -9.71 7.94 -11.23
N ALA A 159 -9.32 8.24 -10.00
CA ALA A 159 -8.65 9.50 -9.68
C ALA A 159 -7.13 9.48 -9.96
N VAL A 160 -6.57 8.34 -10.35
CA VAL A 160 -5.13 8.17 -10.56
C VAL A 160 -4.81 7.92 -12.03
N SER A 161 -3.64 8.37 -12.45
CA SER A 161 -3.09 8.12 -13.78
C SER A 161 -1.90 7.16 -13.70
N LYS A 162 -1.54 6.49 -14.81
CA LYS A 162 -0.33 5.65 -14.89
C LYS A 162 0.91 6.38 -14.37
N SER A 163 1.13 7.63 -14.81
CA SER A 163 2.27 8.43 -14.37
C SER A 163 2.27 8.69 -12.87
N TRP A 164 1.09 8.93 -12.26
CA TRP A 164 0.97 9.10 -10.82
C TRP A 164 1.29 7.80 -10.09
N ILE A 165 0.78 6.66 -10.58
CA ILE A 165 1.01 5.33 -9.99
C ILE A 165 2.51 5.00 -9.96
N PHE A 166 3.23 5.19 -11.07
CA PHE A 166 4.68 4.92 -11.10
C PHE A 166 5.47 5.88 -10.22
N ALA A 167 5.12 7.17 -10.21
CA ALA A 167 5.77 8.16 -9.33
C ALA A 167 5.53 7.84 -7.84
N HIS A 168 4.30 7.45 -7.49
CA HIS A 168 3.93 7.00 -6.16
C HIS A 168 4.66 5.71 -5.76
N ALA A 169 4.81 4.75 -6.68
CA ALA A 169 5.55 3.51 -6.42
C ALA A 169 7.03 3.78 -6.11
N ILE A 170 7.70 4.64 -6.89
CA ILE A 170 9.09 5.05 -6.61
C ILE A 170 9.16 5.73 -5.24
N TYR A 171 8.26 6.69 -4.98
CA TYR A 171 8.19 7.38 -3.69
C TYR A 171 8.02 6.41 -2.52
N ARG A 172 7.04 5.50 -2.58
CA ARG A 172 6.72 4.57 -1.49
C ARG A 172 7.80 3.51 -1.30
N PHE A 173 8.44 3.06 -2.38
CA PHE A 173 9.62 2.20 -2.27
C PHE A 173 10.72 2.86 -1.44
N ILE A 174 11.04 4.13 -1.72
CA ILE A 174 12.07 4.87 -0.97
C ILE A 174 11.59 5.17 0.47
N LEU A 175 10.33 5.55 0.66
CA LEU A 175 9.76 5.82 1.98
C LEU A 175 9.91 4.62 2.93
N LEU A 176 9.72 3.40 2.43
CA LEU A 176 9.83 2.17 3.22
C LEU A 176 11.27 1.78 3.56
N THR A 177 12.26 2.54 3.08
CA THR A 177 13.66 2.45 3.52
C THR A 177 13.97 3.38 4.69
N LEU A 178 13.01 4.19 5.16
CA LEU A 178 13.23 5.08 6.29
C LEU A 178 13.39 4.30 7.60
N PRO A 179 14.25 4.78 8.53
CA PRO A 179 14.51 4.09 9.80
C PRO A 179 13.26 3.82 10.65
N CYS A 180 12.20 4.64 10.53
CA CYS A 180 10.96 4.47 11.29
C CYS A 180 10.17 3.21 10.91
N PHE A 181 10.50 2.54 9.80
CA PHE A 181 9.94 1.25 9.41
C PHE A 181 10.80 0.07 9.87
N GLY A 182 11.72 0.29 10.82
CA GLY A 182 12.67 -0.70 11.30
C GLY A 182 13.61 -1.12 10.17
N SER A 183 13.77 -2.43 9.96
CA SER A 183 14.54 -2.92 8.81
C SER A 183 13.86 -2.62 7.46
N GLY A 184 12.54 -2.38 7.48
CA GLY A 184 11.69 -2.24 6.30
C GLY A 184 11.56 -3.51 5.45
N ARG A 185 12.30 -4.59 5.76
CA ARG A 185 12.50 -5.79 4.92
C ARG A 185 11.19 -6.51 4.57
N ARG A 186 10.22 -6.48 5.48
CA ARG A 186 8.88 -7.06 5.27
C ARG A 186 8.06 -6.30 4.21
N HIS A 187 8.30 -5.01 4.04
CA HIS A 187 7.45 -4.14 3.22
C HIS A 187 8.10 -3.66 1.91
N ARG A 188 9.39 -3.95 1.66
CA ARG A 188 10.10 -3.45 0.46
C ARG A 188 9.50 -3.88 -0.87
N LEU A 189 8.86 -5.05 -0.92
CA LEU A 189 8.21 -5.57 -2.13
C LEU A 189 6.76 -5.11 -2.31
N MET A 190 6.24 -4.28 -1.40
CA MET A 190 4.83 -3.88 -1.42
C MET A 190 4.41 -3.22 -2.74
N GLU A 191 5.25 -2.34 -3.30
CA GLU A 191 4.94 -1.71 -4.58
C GLU A 191 5.03 -2.68 -5.76
N PHE A 192 5.93 -3.66 -5.69
CA PHE A 192 6.00 -4.72 -6.69
C PHE A 192 4.72 -5.55 -6.69
N TYR A 193 4.20 -5.90 -5.50
CA TYR A 193 2.91 -6.59 -5.37
C TYR A 193 1.73 -5.73 -5.86
N SER A 194 1.66 -4.46 -5.46
CA SER A 194 0.58 -3.57 -5.90
C SER A 194 0.58 -3.41 -7.43
N LEU A 195 1.74 -3.21 -8.06
CA LEU A 195 1.84 -3.12 -9.53
C LEU A 195 1.53 -4.45 -10.24
N GLY A 196 2.04 -5.57 -9.71
CA GLY A 196 1.77 -6.90 -10.24
C GLY A 196 0.28 -7.27 -10.17
N LEU A 197 -0.38 -7.01 -9.05
CA LEU A 197 -1.82 -7.19 -8.91
C LEU A 197 -2.62 -6.24 -9.78
N THR A 198 -2.17 -4.98 -9.94
CA THR A 198 -2.80 -4.04 -10.86
C THR A 198 -2.80 -4.58 -12.29
N PHE A 199 -1.66 -5.10 -12.73
CA PHE A 199 -1.52 -5.73 -14.04
C PHE A 199 -2.40 -6.97 -14.18
N ALA A 200 -2.36 -7.89 -13.20
CA ALA A 200 -3.17 -9.11 -13.21
C ALA A 200 -4.68 -8.83 -13.20
N LEU A 201 -5.13 -7.82 -12.47
CA LEU A 201 -6.53 -7.38 -12.46
C LEU A 201 -6.93 -6.73 -13.79
N SER A 202 -6.05 -5.92 -14.39
CA SER A 202 -6.27 -5.31 -15.70
C SER A 202 -6.44 -6.38 -16.78
N LEU A 203 -5.59 -7.41 -16.77
CA LEU A 203 -5.72 -8.56 -17.69
C LEU A 203 -7.03 -9.32 -17.47
N ALA A 204 -7.36 -9.65 -16.23
CA ALA A 204 -8.54 -10.47 -15.92
C ALA A 204 -9.87 -9.75 -16.19
N THR A 205 -9.90 -8.41 -16.14
CA THR A 205 -11.14 -7.63 -16.28
C THR A 205 -11.25 -6.87 -17.59
N GLY A 206 -10.16 -6.73 -18.35
CA GLY A 206 -10.09 -5.88 -19.54
C GLY A 206 -10.15 -4.37 -19.23
N LEU A 207 -10.10 -3.99 -17.96
CA LEU A 207 -10.08 -2.58 -17.56
C LEU A 207 -8.70 -1.95 -17.78
N PRO A 208 -8.62 -0.62 -18.01
CA PRO A 208 -7.36 0.10 -18.02
C PRO A 208 -6.55 -0.12 -16.74
N PHE A 209 -5.24 -0.28 -16.88
CA PHE A 209 -4.31 -0.53 -15.77
C PHE A 209 -4.55 0.40 -14.56
N GLU A 210 -4.66 1.71 -14.80
CA GLU A 210 -4.84 2.73 -13.77
C GLU A 210 -6.14 2.56 -12.97
N HIS A 211 -7.18 1.99 -13.58
CA HIS A 211 -8.46 1.77 -12.92
C HIS A 211 -8.42 0.61 -11.91
N CYS A 212 -7.49 -0.32 -12.09
CA CYS A 212 -7.32 -1.48 -11.21
C CYS A 212 -6.43 -1.18 -10.00
N PHE A 213 -5.64 -0.10 -10.03
CA PHE A 213 -4.65 0.20 -9.00
C PHE A 213 -5.27 0.39 -7.62
N GLY A 214 -6.41 1.08 -7.54
CA GLY A 214 -7.10 1.30 -6.26
C GLY A 214 -7.46 -0.01 -5.56
N MET A 215 -7.96 -1.01 -6.30
CA MET A 215 -8.26 -2.33 -5.73
C MET A 215 -6.97 -3.09 -5.39
N ALA A 216 -5.97 -3.08 -6.28
CA ALA A 216 -4.70 -3.77 -6.05
C ALA A 216 -3.98 -3.28 -4.79
N ASP A 217 -3.92 -1.97 -4.57
CA ASP A 217 -3.30 -1.39 -3.37
C ASP A 217 -4.16 -1.64 -2.12
N THR A 218 -5.49 -1.62 -2.26
CA THR A 218 -6.44 -1.99 -1.19
C THR A 218 -6.40 -3.48 -0.83
N LEU A 219 -5.91 -4.35 -1.71
CA LEU A 219 -5.60 -5.74 -1.36
C LEU A 219 -4.23 -5.84 -0.69
N THR A 220 -3.23 -5.20 -1.29
CA THR A 220 -1.82 -5.35 -0.94
C THR A 220 -1.48 -4.75 0.42
N ALA A 221 -1.82 -3.48 0.65
CA ALA A 221 -1.43 -2.79 1.87
C ALA A 221 -2.10 -3.39 3.12
N PRO A 222 -3.42 -3.71 3.10
CA PRO A 222 -4.06 -4.40 4.21
C PRO A 222 -3.53 -5.82 4.41
N ALA A 223 -3.32 -6.62 3.36
CA ALA A 223 -2.76 -7.96 3.50
C ALA A 223 -1.37 -7.93 4.16
N ALA A 224 -0.49 -7.02 3.74
CA ALA A 224 0.83 -6.86 4.34
C ALA A 224 0.76 -6.41 5.81
N ALA A 225 -0.13 -5.46 6.14
CA ALA A 225 -0.31 -4.98 7.50
C ALA A 225 -0.89 -6.07 8.42
N GLY A 226 -1.95 -6.74 7.98
CA GLY A 226 -2.61 -7.82 8.72
C GLY A 226 -1.70 -9.03 8.91
N TRP A 227 -0.97 -9.44 7.87
CA TRP A 227 0.00 -10.52 7.99
C TRP A 227 1.14 -10.16 8.94
N SER A 228 1.65 -8.93 8.87
CA SER A 228 2.68 -8.47 9.82
C SER A 228 2.19 -8.48 11.26
N ALA A 229 0.94 -8.06 11.51
CA ALA A 229 0.34 -8.12 12.84
C ALA A 229 0.20 -9.56 13.33
N ILE A 230 -0.43 -10.44 12.54
CA ILE A 230 -0.64 -11.86 12.89
C ILE A 230 0.70 -12.57 13.12
N ALA A 231 1.65 -12.43 12.19
CA ALA A 231 2.96 -13.07 12.31
C ALA A 231 3.73 -12.61 13.56
N THR A 232 3.53 -11.37 14.00
CA THR A 232 4.14 -10.85 15.22
C THR A 232 3.41 -11.31 16.47
N THR A 233 2.06 -11.33 16.46
CA THR A 233 1.23 -11.78 17.58
C THR A 233 1.48 -13.23 17.96
N PHE A 234 1.72 -14.10 16.98
CA PHE A 234 1.95 -15.52 17.19
C PHE A 234 3.43 -15.93 17.03
N ASP A 235 4.34 -14.96 16.97
CA ASP A 235 5.79 -15.16 16.79
C ASP A 235 6.13 -16.16 15.66
N LEU A 236 5.37 -16.11 14.56
CA LEU A 236 5.51 -17.03 13.41
C LEU A 236 6.75 -16.71 12.56
N ILE A 237 7.22 -15.47 12.63
CA ILE A 237 8.39 -14.98 11.89
C ILE A 237 9.26 -14.17 12.86
N PRO A 238 10.60 -14.35 12.83
CA PRO A 238 11.51 -13.59 13.67
C PRO A 238 11.23 -12.08 13.59
N ARG A 239 11.19 -11.43 14.74
CA ARG A 239 11.03 -9.97 14.82
C ARG A 239 12.27 -9.30 14.24
N ASP A 240 12.06 -8.13 13.65
CA ASP A 240 13.19 -7.29 13.26
C ASP A 240 14.01 -6.93 14.50
N THR A 241 15.30 -7.27 14.46
CA THR A 241 16.22 -6.97 15.54
C THR A 241 16.98 -5.68 15.24
N ARG A 242 17.43 -4.99 16.28
CA ARG A 242 18.27 -3.79 16.17
C ARG A 242 19.52 -4.01 15.29
N LYS A 243 20.05 -5.23 15.27
CA LYS A 243 21.16 -5.64 14.39
C LYS A 243 20.80 -5.49 12.91
N ASN A 244 19.56 -5.81 12.53
CA ASN A 244 19.07 -5.66 11.15
C ASN A 244 18.91 -4.17 10.77
N GLU A 245 18.46 -3.35 11.71
CA GLU A 245 18.32 -1.90 11.52
C GLU A 245 19.68 -1.24 11.30
N ASP A 246 20.67 -1.59 12.14
CA ASP A 246 22.05 -1.12 12.02
C ASP A 246 22.70 -1.56 10.70
N LEU A 247 22.38 -2.78 10.22
CA LEU A 247 22.82 -3.29 8.92
C LEU A 247 22.28 -2.43 7.76
N VAL A 248 20.99 -2.10 7.76
CA VAL A 248 20.40 -1.26 6.71
C VAL A 248 20.95 0.16 6.74
N ALA A 249 21.09 0.74 7.93
CA ALA A 249 21.67 2.07 8.11
C ALA A 249 23.12 2.12 7.61
N LYS A 250 23.93 1.10 7.95
CA LYS A 250 25.31 0.95 7.45
C LYS A 250 25.37 0.69 5.93
N THR A 251 24.39 0.00 5.37
CA THR A 251 24.38 -0.38 3.95
C THR A 251 23.98 0.79 3.04
N LEU A 252 23.03 1.63 3.46
CA LEU A 252 22.66 2.83 2.68
C LEU A 252 23.73 3.92 2.81
N GLY A 253 24.28 4.13 4.02
CA GLY A 253 25.29 5.16 4.26
C GLY A 253 24.83 6.58 3.90
N ALA A 254 25.77 7.52 3.91
CA ALA A 254 25.50 8.91 3.52
C ALA A 254 25.22 9.05 2.02
N ASP A 255 25.97 8.32 1.19
CA ASP A 255 25.83 8.39 -0.27
C ASP A 255 24.48 7.85 -0.73
N GLY A 256 24.03 6.70 -0.20
CA GLY A 256 22.70 6.17 -0.52
C GLY A 256 21.59 7.10 -0.04
N ASP A 257 21.77 7.77 1.11
CA ASP A 257 20.81 8.80 1.55
C ASP A 257 20.73 9.96 0.56
N LEU A 258 21.86 10.43 0.05
CA LEU A 258 21.93 11.50 -0.95
C LEU A 258 21.29 11.09 -2.27
N TYR A 259 21.62 9.91 -2.81
CA TYR A 259 21.06 9.43 -4.07
C TYR A 259 19.54 9.25 -3.99
N LEU A 260 19.03 8.61 -2.94
CA LEU A 260 17.59 8.41 -2.74
C LEU A 260 16.86 9.75 -2.54
N SER A 261 17.50 10.72 -1.87
CA SER A 261 16.98 12.09 -1.76
C SER A 261 16.86 12.77 -3.12
N GLY A 262 17.88 12.64 -3.98
CA GLY A 262 17.84 13.14 -5.36
C GLY A 262 16.69 12.55 -6.16
N VAL A 263 16.47 11.23 -6.06
CA VAL A 263 15.34 10.56 -6.72
C VAL A 263 14.00 11.08 -6.20
N LEU A 264 13.84 11.29 -4.90
CA LEU A 264 12.62 11.86 -4.32
C LEU A 264 12.37 13.30 -4.80
N LEU A 265 13.41 14.12 -4.91
CA LEU A 265 13.28 15.47 -5.48
C LEU A 265 12.91 15.43 -6.96
N ALA A 266 13.43 14.48 -7.73
CA ALA A 266 13.01 14.27 -9.12
C ALA A 266 11.53 13.85 -9.21
N VAL A 267 11.06 12.97 -8.32
CA VAL A 267 9.62 12.61 -8.20
C VAL A 267 8.78 13.85 -7.88
N ALA A 268 9.22 14.69 -6.93
CA ALA A 268 8.53 15.92 -6.57
C ALA A 268 8.47 16.90 -7.75
N ALA A 269 9.59 17.13 -8.43
CA ALA A 269 9.67 17.99 -9.61
C ALA A 269 8.76 17.48 -10.74
N PHE A 270 8.76 16.18 -10.99
CA PHE A 270 7.86 15.56 -11.97
C PHE A 270 6.39 15.74 -11.60
N ALA A 271 6.02 15.54 -10.33
CA ALA A 271 4.66 15.78 -9.86
C ALA A 271 4.24 17.25 -10.05
N CYS A 272 5.11 18.20 -9.66
CA CYS A 272 4.88 19.63 -9.86
C CYS A 272 4.70 19.99 -11.35
N TYR A 273 5.53 19.44 -12.23
CA TYR A 273 5.38 19.60 -13.67
C TYR A 273 4.00 19.11 -14.15
N LYS A 274 3.58 17.91 -13.74
CA LYS A 274 2.28 17.33 -14.13
C LYS A 274 1.09 18.12 -13.57
N ILE A 275 1.22 18.69 -12.38
CA ILE A 275 0.24 19.61 -11.79
C ILE A 275 0.09 20.88 -12.66
N GLY A 276 1.22 21.46 -13.05
CA GLY A 276 1.28 22.70 -13.84
C GLY A 276 0.74 22.52 -15.26
N THR A 277 1.17 21.47 -15.97
CA THR A 277 0.74 21.22 -17.35
C THR A 277 -0.66 20.62 -17.47
N GLY A 278 -1.20 20.09 -16.37
CA GLY A 278 -2.53 19.48 -16.37
C GLY A 278 -3.68 20.47 -16.27
N ARG A 279 -3.44 21.78 -16.12
CA ARG A 279 -4.48 22.81 -16.20
C ARG A 279 -4.85 23.06 -17.67
N LYS A 280 -5.72 22.23 -18.22
CA LYS A 280 -6.50 22.52 -19.43
C LYS A 280 -7.94 22.13 -19.17
#